data_AF-A0A970C181-F1
#
_entry.id   AF-A0A970C181-F1
#
_cell.length_a   1.000
_cell.length_b   1.000
_cell.length_c   1.000
_cell.angle_alpha   90.00
_cell.angle_beta   90.00
_cell.angle_gamma   90.00
#
_symmetry.space_group_name_H-M   'P 1'
#
loop_
_entity.id
_entity.type
_entity.pdbx_description
1 polymer ?
#
loop_
_entity_poly.entity_id
_entity_poly.type
_entity_poly.pdbx_seq_one_letter_code
_entity_poly.pdbx_strand_id
1 'polypeptide(L)'
;MRRLVVKLVLTILVMPAAMVLVVFGLSATWAVTVSAGPPGGGGGGFEGGRAFATALAGMAPLLVVGGWALVWRRHIRLTPARRLAVGALVVADVLLSVLLGAAAGAGADDDALLPVFLLQITGTPALAVLIWRNGPEQERQRLRAWMAAPTAFCPYCEGNLVGRRAPLCPYCGGDLSGYTLAGENP
;
A
#
# COMPACT_ATOMS: atom_id res chain seq x y z
N MET A 1 6.14 19.23 10.94
CA MET A 1 4.83 19.31 10.25
C MET A 1 4.89 18.99 8.76
N ARG A 2 5.78 19.60 7.94
CA ARG A 2 5.86 19.35 6.47
C ARG A 2 5.82 17.87 6.01
N ARG A 3 6.54 16.97 6.69
CA ARG A 3 6.56 15.52 6.34
C ARG A 3 5.23 14.80 6.56
N LEU A 4 4.44 15.23 7.55
CA LEU A 4 3.15 14.62 7.89
C LEU A 4 2.09 15.05 6.88
N VAL A 5 2.10 16.32 6.49
CA VAL A 5 1.25 16.87 5.42
C VAL A 5 1.51 16.17 4.08
N VAL A 6 2.77 15.97 3.70
CA VAL A 6 3.13 15.24 2.45
C VAL A 6 2.61 13.80 2.46
N LYS A 7 2.72 13.08 3.59
CA LYS A 7 2.17 11.72 3.70
C LYS A 7 0.65 11.73 3.52
N LEU A 8 -0.03 12.67 4.17
CA LEU A 8 -1.48 12.80 4.16
C LEU A 8 -1.99 13.12 2.75
N VAL A 9 -1.34 14.08 2.06
CA VAL A 9 -1.62 14.42 0.66
C VAL A 9 -1.37 13.21 -0.26
N LEU A 10 -0.28 12.48 -0.07
CA LEU A 10 0.03 11.30 -0.89
C LEU A 10 -1.01 10.19 -0.68
N THR A 11 -1.44 9.93 0.56
CA THR A 11 -2.51 8.96 0.85
C THR A 11 -3.85 9.38 0.23
N ILE A 12 -4.17 10.68 0.30
CA ILE A 12 -5.37 11.25 -0.32
C ILE A 12 -5.32 11.12 -1.86
N LEU A 13 -4.15 11.20 -2.49
CA LEU A 13 -4.02 11.15 -3.96
C LEU A 13 -3.95 9.73 -4.53
N VAL A 14 -3.40 8.76 -3.80
CA VAL A 14 -3.20 7.38 -4.29
C VAL A 14 -4.54 6.64 -4.51
N MET A 15 -5.51 6.82 -3.61
CA MET A 15 -6.84 6.20 -3.72
C MET A 15 -7.62 6.70 -4.95
N PRO A 16 -7.76 8.02 -5.18
CA PRO A 16 -8.35 8.58 -6.40
C PRO A 16 -7.61 8.19 -7.66
N ALA A 17 -6.27 8.17 -7.65
CA ALA A 17 -5.50 7.78 -8.84
C ALA A 17 -5.75 6.31 -9.23
N ALA A 18 -5.79 5.40 -8.25
CA ALA A 18 -6.16 4.00 -8.49
C ALA A 18 -7.60 3.87 -8.99
N MET A 19 -8.53 4.61 -8.39
CA MET A 19 -9.93 4.64 -8.81
C MET A 19 -10.08 5.15 -10.25
N VAL A 20 -9.34 6.21 -10.63
CA VAL A 20 -9.32 6.73 -11.99
C VAL A 20 -8.82 5.68 -12.97
N LEU A 21 -7.80 4.89 -12.64
CA LEU A 21 -7.32 3.82 -13.52
C LEU A 21 -8.30 2.67 -13.67
N VAL A 22 -8.98 2.28 -12.58
CA VAL A 22 -10.04 1.27 -12.64
C VAL A 22 -11.21 1.78 -13.48
N VAL A 23 -11.68 3.01 -13.23
CA VAL A 23 -12.80 3.61 -13.97
C VAL A 23 -12.43 3.84 -15.42
N PHE A 24 -11.25 4.42 -15.71
CA PHE A 24 -10.75 4.63 -17.07
C PHE A 24 -10.64 3.30 -17.80
N GLY A 25 -10.02 2.30 -17.15
CA GLY A 25 -9.91 0.94 -17.62
C GLY A 25 -11.25 0.34 -18.03
N LEU A 26 -12.19 0.23 -17.09
CA LEU A 26 -13.53 -0.31 -17.31
C LEU A 26 -14.30 0.50 -18.37
N SER A 27 -14.17 1.83 -18.37
CA SER A 27 -14.83 2.70 -19.36
C SER A 27 -14.25 2.54 -20.76
N ALA A 28 -12.94 2.32 -20.88
CA ALA A 28 -12.30 2.03 -22.16
C ALA A 28 -12.70 0.63 -22.66
N THR A 29 -12.77 -0.37 -21.77
CA THR A 29 -13.29 -1.70 -22.11
C THR A 29 -14.74 -1.61 -22.60
N TRP A 30 -15.59 -0.85 -21.92
CA TRP A 30 -16.99 -0.64 -22.31
C TRP A 30 -17.16 0.18 -23.59
N ALA A 31 -16.36 1.24 -23.77
CA ALA A 31 -16.40 2.04 -25.00
C ALA A 31 -16.00 1.18 -26.21
N VAL A 32 -14.99 0.31 -26.07
CA VAL A 32 -14.56 -0.63 -27.11
C VAL A 32 -15.63 -1.68 -27.41
N THR A 33 -16.35 -2.21 -26.40
CA THR A 33 -17.43 -3.18 -26.64
C THR A 33 -18.65 -2.55 -27.30
N VAL A 34 -19.08 -1.36 -26.86
CA VAL A 34 -20.25 -0.68 -27.44
C VAL A 34 -19.99 -0.19 -28.87
N SER A 35 -18.74 0.23 -29.17
CA SER A 35 -18.37 0.69 -30.52
C SER A 35 -18.09 -0.45 -31.51
N ALA A 36 -18.00 -1.70 -31.07
CA ALA A 36 -17.70 -2.85 -31.93
C ALA A 36 -18.89 -3.32 -32.81
N GLY A 37 -20.12 -2.91 -32.52
CA GLY A 37 -21.30 -3.38 -33.27
C GLY A 37 -21.53 -4.90 -33.17
N PRO A 38 -22.47 -5.49 -33.93
CA PRO A 38 -22.81 -6.91 -33.82
C PRO A 38 -21.59 -7.82 -34.13
N PRO A 39 -21.52 -9.03 -33.52
CA PRO A 39 -20.41 -9.95 -33.70
C PRO A 39 -20.36 -10.42 -35.16
N GLY A 40 -19.45 -9.85 -35.95
CA GLY A 40 -19.31 -10.17 -37.37
C GLY A 40 -18.28 -9.31 -38.12
N GLY A 41 -17.89 -8.16 -37.57
CA GLY A 41 -16.83 -7.33 -38.14
C GLY A 41 -15.44 -7.76 -37.66
N GLY A 42 -14.71 -8.51 -38.48
CA GLY A 42 -13.32 -8.88 -38.22
C GLY A 42 -12.42 -7.65 -38.10
N GLY A 43 -12.08 -7.26 -36.87
CA GLY A 43 -11.24 -6.11 -36.59
C GLY A 43 -10.29 -6.39 -35.43
N GLY A 44 -9.10 -6.93 -35.72
CA GLY A 44 -8.07 -7.22 -34.71
C GLY A 44 -7.61 -6.01 -33.88
N GLY A 45 -7.97 -4.78 -34.27
CA GLY A 45 -7.76 -3.58 -33.46
C GLY A 45 -8.69 -3.46 -32.24
N PHE A 46 -9.90 -4.02 -32.31
CA PHE A 46 -10.88 -3.95 -31.21
C PHE A 46 -10.54 -4.91 -30.07
N GLU A 47 -10.19 -6.15 -30.41
CA GLU A 47 -9.77 -7.16 -29.43
C GLU A 47 -8.48 -6.75 -28.70
N GLY A 48 -7.53 -6.15 -29.42
CA GLY A 48 -6.31 -5.59 -28.84
C GLY A 48 -6.57 -4.42 -27.89
N GLY A 49 -7.51 -3.54 -28.23
CA GLY A 49 -7.91 -2.41 -27.37
C GLY A 49 -8.57 -2.86 -26.07
N ARG A 50 -9.50 -3.83 -26.15
CA ARG A 50 -10.16 -4.45 -24.99
C ARG A 50 -9.15 -5.18 -24.10
N ALA A 51 -8.23 -5.94 -24.69
CA ALA A 51 -7.16 -6.63 -23.97
C ALA A 51 -6.25 -5.66 -23.22
N PHE A 52 -5.81 -4.60 -23.89
CA PHE A 52 -4.93 -3.59 -23.31
C PHE A 52 -5.60 -2.83 -22.16
N ALA A 53 -6.85 -2.38 -22.35
CA ALA A 53 -7.61 -1.67 -21.33
C ALA A 53 -7.80 -2.52 -20.06
N THR A 54 -8.18 -3.80 -20.23
CA THR A 54 -8.35 -4.73 -19.10
C THR A 54 -7.02 -5.01 -18.38
N ALA A 55 -5.93 -5.22 -19.12
CA ALA A 55 -4.62 -5.42 -18.50
C ALA A 55 -4.15 -4.19 -17.71
N LEU A 56 -4.33 -2.99 -18.26
CA LEU A 56 -3.92 -1.75 -17.61
C LEU A 56 -4.75 -1.47 -16.34
N ALA A 57 -6.05 -1.75 -16.40
CA ALA A 57 -6.94 -1.65 -15.27
C ALA A 57 -6.58 -2.64 -14.15
N GLY A 58 -6.14 -3.86 -14.52
CA GLY A 58 -5.72 -4.91 -13.59
C GLY A 58 -4.50 -4.53 -12.76
N MET A 59 -3.67 -3.59 -13.25
CA MET A 59 -2.48 -3.10 -12.55
C MET A 59 -2.76 -1.98 -11.54
N ALA A 60 -3.98 -1.45 -11.47
CA ALA A 60 -4.36 -0.42 -10.50
C ALA A 60 -4.02 -0.77 -9.03
N PRO A 61 -4.13 -2.02 -8.56
CA PRO A 61 -3.80 -2.40 -7.18
C PRO A 61 -2.32 -2.20 -6.86
N LEU A 62 -1.43 -2.31 -7.84
CA LEU A 62 0.00 -2.06 -7.65
C LEU A 62 0.30 -0.60 -7.33
N LEU A 63 -0.52 0.35 -7.80
CA LEU A 63 -0.38 1.75 -7.41
C LEU A 63 -0.82 1.98 -5.98
N VAL A 64 -1.87 1.28 -5.53
CA VAL A 64 -2.28 1.31 -4.12
C VAL A 64 -1.17 0.74 -3.25
N VAL A 65 -0.65 -0.45 -3.57
CA VAL A 65 0.43 -1.10 -2.83
C VAL A 65 1.71 -0.27 -2.87
N GLY A 66 2.14 0.21 -4.03
CA GLY A 66 3.33 1.02 -4.22
C GLY A 66 3.24 2.38 -3.53
N GLY A 67 2.11 3.07 -3.67
CA GLY A 67 1.83 4.32 -2.99
C GLY A 67 1.84 4.16 -1.47
N TRP A 68 1.19 3.12 -0.96
CA TRP A 68 1.20 2.79 0.47
C TRP A 68 2.61 2.47 0.98
N ALA A 69 3.36 1.64 0.25
CA ALA A 69 4.74 1.31 0.58
C ALA A 69 5.61 2.57 0.64
N LEU A 70 5.41 3.53 -0.27
CA LEU A 70 6.17 4.77 -0.32
C LEU A 70 5.84 5.71 0.86
N VAL A 71 4.55 5.85 1.21
CA VAL A 71 4.09 6.61 2.39
C VAL A 71 4.69 6.03 3.68
N TRP A 72 4.68 4.70 3.79
CA TRP A 72 5.01 3.97 5.02
C TRP A 72 6.41 3.35 5.02
N ARG A 73 7.27 3.67 4.04
CA ARG A 73 8.62 3.07 3.86
C ARG A 73 9.51 3.05 5.10
N ARG A 74 9.33 4.01 6.02
CA ARG A 74 10.10 4.10 7.28
C ARG A 74 9.58 3.18 8.39
N HIS A 75 8.32 2.78 8.30
CA HIS A 75 7.67 1.89 9.27
C HIS A 75 7.67 0.43 8.78
N ILE A 76 7.76 0.22 7.46
CA ILE A 76 7.84 -1.12 6.87
C ILE A 76 9.28 -1.63 7.00
N ARG A 77 9.51 -2.52 7.98
CA ARG A 77 10.77 -3.27 8.09
C ARG A 77 10.71 -4.50 7.18
N LEU A 78 11.22 -4.34 5.97
CA LEU A 78 11.32 -5.38 4.95
C LEU A 78 12.54 -6.27 5.21
N THR A 79 12.32 -7.40 5.87
CA THR A 79 13.27 -8.53 5.89
C THR A 79 13.49 -9.07 4.47
N PRO A 80 14.60 -9.77 4.18
CA PRO A 80 14.85 -10.34 2.85
C PRO A 80 13.68 -11.22 2.35
N ALA A 81 13.12 -12.05 3.24
CA ALA A 81 11.95 -12.88 2.94
C ALA A 81 10.72 -12.05 2.56
N ARG A 82 10.44 -10.95 3.28
CA ARG A 82 9.33 -10.04 2.92
C ARG A 82 9.57 -9.33 1.60
N ARG A 83 10.82 -9.00 1.24
CA ARG A 83 11.13 -8.41 -0.07
C ARG A 83 10.83 -9.38 -1.19
N LEU A 84 11.21 -10.66 -1.03
CA LEU A 84 10.87 -11.71 -1.98
C LEU A 84 9.35 -11.90 -2.08
N ALA A 85 8.63 -11.91 -0.95
CA ALA A 85 7.17 -12.03 -0.95
C ALA A 85 6.48 -10.86 -1.66
N VAL A 86 6.92 -9.61 -1.42
CA VAL A 86 6.41 -8.43 -2.15
C VAL A 86 6.75 -8.54 -3.64
N GLY A 87 7.97 -8.94 -4.00
CA GLY A 87 8.37 -9.13 -5.39
C GLY A 87 7.51 -10.17 -6.10
N ALA A 88 7.29 -11.32 -5.46
CA ALA A 88 6.41 -12.37 -5.97
C ALA A 88 4.96 -11.89 -6.13
N LEU A 89 4.44 -11.12 -5.17
CA LEU A 89 3.11 -10.52 -5.26
C LEU A 89 2.99 -9.57 -6.47
N VAL A 90 3.98 -8.69 -6.68
CA VAL A 90 4.01 -7.78 -7.84
C VAL A 90 4.05 -8.56 -9.15
N VAL A 91 4.90 -9.58 -9.25
CA VAL A 91 5.00 -10.42 -10.46
C VAL A 91 3.70 -11.16 -10.72
N ALA A 92 3.09 -11.76 -9.69
CA ALA A 92 1.82 -12.47 -9.81
C ALA A 92 0.69 -11.55 -10.26
N ASP A 93 0.62 -10.33 -9.73
CA ASP A 93 -0.40 -9.34 -10.11
C ASP A 93 -0.22 -8.84 -11.55
N VAL A 94 1.02 -8.58 -11.99
CA VAL A 94 1.29 -8.23 -13.39
C VAL A 94 0.90 -9.37 -14.32
N LEU A 95 1.27 -10.62 -13.99
CA LEU A 95 0.91 -11.79 -14.78
C LEU A 95 -0.61 -11.98 -14.86
N LEU A 96 -1.31 -11.85 -13.73
CA LEU A 96 -2.77 -11.96 -13.70
C LEU A 96 -3.44 -10.87 -14.54
N SER A 97 -2.93 -9.64 -14.48
CA SER A 97 -3.41 -8.52 -15.31
C SER A 97 -3.27 -8.82 -16.80
N VAL A 98 -2.12 -9.36 -17.21
CA VAL A 98 -1.87 -9.74 -18.61
C VAL A 98 -2.78 -10.89 -19.03
N LEU A 99 -2.98 -11.90 -18.19
CA LEU A 99 -3.89 -13.02 -18.47
C LEU A 99 -5.34 -12.57 -18.60
N LEU A 100 -5.80 -11.66 -17.73
CA LEU A 100 -7.12 -11.06 -17.82
C LEU A 100 -7.29 -10.25 -19.10
N GLY A 101 -6.27 -9.47 -19.48
CA GLY A 101 -6.24 -8.79 -20.77
C GLY A 101 -6.34 -9.75 -21.94
N ALA A 102 -5.53 -10.81 -21.94
CA ALA A 102 -5.56 -11.83 -22.99
C ALA A 102 -6.92 -12.54 -23.09
N ALA A 103 -7.51 -12.91 -21.95
CA ALA A 103 -8.85 -13.51 -21.90
C ALA A 103 -9.92 -12.54 -22.44
N ALA A 104 -9.85 -11.26 -22.06
CA ALA A 104 -10.77 -10.24 -22.57
C ALA A 104 -10.62 -10.05 -24.09
N GLY A 105 -9.38 -10.08 -24.61
CA GLY A 105 -9.09 -10.01 -26.05
C GLY A 105 -9.57 -11.24 -26.81
N ALA A 106 -9.54 -12.42 -26.19
CA ALA A 106 -10.07 -13.66 -26.74
C ALA A 106 -11.62 -13.76 -26.67
N GLY A 107 -12.30 -12.69 -26.21
CA GLY A 107 -13.76 -12.65 -26.15
C GLY A 107 -14.36 -13.32 -24.92
N ALA A 108 -13.60 -13.51 -23.83
CA ALA A 108 -14.17 -14.01 -22.59
C ALA A 108 -15.27 -13.06 -22.05
N ASP A 109 -16.36 -13.64 -21.55
CA ASP A 109 -17.49 -12.89 -21.01
C ASP A 109 -17.10 -12.05 -19.79
N ASP A 110 -17.66 -10.84 -19.71
CA ASP A 110 -17.36 -9.89 -18.63
C ASP A 110 -17.76 -10.45 -17.25
N ASP A 111 -18.82 -11.28 -17.19
CA ASP A 111 -19.25 -11.97 -15.97
C ASP A 111 -18.23 -12.99 -15.44
N ALA A 112 -17.40 -13.55 -16.32
CA ALA A 112 -16.32 -14.45 -15.93
C ALA A 112 -15.07 -13.67 -15.49
N LEU A 113 -14.82 -12.50 -16.07
CA LEU A 113 -13.66 -11.66 -15.77
C LEU A 113 -13.83 -10.84 -14.50
N LEU A 114 -15.04 -10.30 -14.26
CA LEU A 114 -15.37 -9.42 -13.14
C LEU A 114 -14.99 -9.99 -11.75
N PRO A 115 -15.32 -11.24 -11.38
CA PRO A 115 -14.97 -11.77 -10.07
C PRO A 115 -13.46 -11.89 -9.88
N VAL A 116 -12.72 -12.27 -10.93
CA VAL A 116 -11.25 -12.33 -10.89
C VAL A 116 -10.65 -10.94 -10.74
N PHE A 117 -11.24 -9.95 -11.43
CA PHE A 117 -10.86 -8.55 -11.34
C PHE A 117 -11.06 -7.97 -9.93
N LEU A 118 -12.22 -8.23 -9.33
CA LEU A 118 -12.52 -7.81 -7.95
C LEU A 118 -11.61 -8.49 -6.93
N LEU A 119 -11.34 -9.78 -7.14
CA LEU A 119 -10.39 -10.52 -6.30
C LEU A 119 -8.98 -9.95 -6.41
N GLN A 120 -8.54 -9.55 -7.60
CA GLN A 120 -7.25 -8.90 -7.79
C GLN A 120 -7.21 -7.53 -7.10
N ILE A 121 -8.23 -6.69 -7.30
CA ILE A 121 -8.31 -5.34 -6.72
C ILE A 121 -8.27 -5.35 -5.20
N THR A 122 -8.96 -6.30 -4.58
CA THR A 122 -9.07 -6.39 -3.12
C THR A 122 -7.99 -7.28 -2.51
N GLY A 123 -7.65 -8.37 -3.19
CA GLY A 123 -6.71 -9.38 -2.74
C GLY A 123 -5.26 -8.91 -2.75
N THR A 124 -4.83 -8.20 -3.79
CA THR A 124 -3.44 -7.72 -3.89
C THR A 124 -3.08 -6.76 -2.73
N PRO A 125 -3.89 -5.74 -2.39
CA PRO A 125 -3.66 -4.93 -1.20
C PRO A 125 -3.77 -5.72 0.10
N ALA A 126 -4.71 -6.65 0.23
CA ALA A 126 -4.86 -7.47 1.43
C ALA A 126 -3.63 -8.35 1.68
N LEU A 127 -3.10 -8.99 0.64
CA LEU A 127 -1.87 -9.78 0.71
C LEU A 127 -0.66 -8.91 1.04
N ALA A 128 -0.56 -7.71 0.46
CA ALA A 128 0.50 -6.76 0.81
C ALA A 128 0.47 -6.40 2.30
N VAL A 129 -0.72 -6.14 2.86
CA VAL A 129 -0.91 -5.88 4.30
C VAL A 129 -0.47 -7.09 5.14
N LEU A 130 -0.81 -8.31 4.74
CA LEU A 130 -0.38 -9.53 5.43
C LEU A 130 1.14 -9.71 5.40
N ILE A 131 1.79 -9.42 4.27
CA ILE A 131 3.26 -9.47 4.14
C ILE A 131 3.93 -8.44 5.06
N TRP A 132 3.36 -7.24 5.15
CA TRP A 132 3.91 -6.15 5.99
C TRP A 132 3.57 -6.30 7.47
N ARG A 133 2.54 -7.07 7.82
CA ARG A 133 2.11 -7.28 9.22
C ARG A 133 3.22 -7.94 10.03
N ASN A 134 3.50 -7.39 11.21
CA ASN A 134 4.39 -8.02 12.17
C ASN A 134 3.78 -9.34 12.67
N GLY A 135 4.59 -10.39 12.74
CA GLY A 135 4.19 -11.62 13.41
C GLY A 135 4.02 -11.39 14.92
N PRO A 136 3.25 -12.24 15.61
CA PRO A 136 3.02 -12.11 17.05
C PRO A 136 4.32 -12.10 17.85
N GLU A 137 5.32 -12.89 17.43
CA GLU A 137 6.62 -12.94 18.12
C GLU A 137 7.45 -11.67 17.88
N GLN A 138 7.39 -11.09 16.68
CA GLN A 138 8.05 -9.81 16.41
C GLN A 138 7.42 -8.67 17.23
N GLU A 139 6.09 -8.69 17.39
CA GLU A 139 5.41 -7.69 18.21
C GLU A 139 5.75 -7.86 19.69
N ARG A 140 5.84 -9.11 20.19
CA ARG A 140 6.32 -9.38 21.56
C ARG A 140 7.76 -8.92 21.76
N GLN A 141 8.66 -9.19 20.82
CA GLN A 141 10.04 -8.72 20.89
C GLN A 141 10.11 -7.19 20.89
N ARG A 142 9.28 -6.52 20.08
CA ARG A 142 9.19 -5.06 20.04
C ARG A 142 8.68 -4.49 21.36
N LEU A 143 7.65 -5.10 21.95
CA LEU A 143 7.13 -4.71 23.28
C LEU A 143 8.15 -4.96 24.38
N ARG A 144 8.85 -6.11 24.37
CA ARG A 144 9.93 -6.40 25.33
C ARG A 144 11.07 -5.39 25.22
N ALA A 145 11.51 -5.09 23.99
CA ALA A 145 12.54 -4.08 23.75
C ALA A 145 12.09 -2.68 24.21
N TRP A 146 10.80 -2.35 24.02
CA TRP A 146 10.23 -1.10 24.50
C TRP A 146 10.16 -1.04 26.04
N MET A 147 9.76 -2.12 26.70
CA MET A 147 9.74 -2.22 28.17
C MET A 147 11.14 -2.25 28.79
N ALA A 148 12.12 -2.82 28.09
CA ALA A 148 13.51 -2.88 28.52
C ALA A 148 14.31 -1.60 28.20
N ALA A 149 13.78 -0.73 27.33
CA ALA A 149 14.41 0.55 27.05
C ALA A 149 14.33 1.42 28.30
N PRO A 150 15.43 2.08 28.72
CA PRO A 150 15.41 2.99 29.85
C PRO A 150 14.36 4.07 29.57
N THR A 151 13.30 4.09 30.38
CA THR A 151 12.29 5.14 30.31
C THR A 151 12.90 6.39 30.94
N ALA A 152 13.08 7.43 30.14
CA ALA A 152 13.45 8.73 30.68
C ALA A 152 12.35 9.18 31.63
N PHE A 153 12.66 9.27 32.93
CA PHE A 153 11.80 9.88 33.94
C PHE A 153 12.37 11.23 34.34
N CYS A 154 11.51 12.17 34.69
CA CYS A 154 11.95 13.45 35.24
C CYS A 154 12.55 13.23 36.63
N PRO A 155 13.77 13.72 36.92
CA PRO A 155 14.39 13.54 38.24
C PRO A 155 13.68 14.32 39.36
N TYR A 156 12.86 15.31 39.02
CA TYR A 156 12.17 16.16 40.00
C TYR A 156 10.78 15.66 40.39
N CYS A 157 10.08 15.01 39.46
CA CYS A 157 8.67 14.63 39.67
C CYS A 157 8.33 13.23 39.17
N GLU A 158 9.33 12.46 38.72
CA GLU A 158 9.19 11.10 38.19
C GLU A 158 8.20 10.97 37.01
N GLY A 159 7.87 12.09 36.36
CA GLY A 159 7.00 12.10 35.20
C GLY A 159 7.66 11.38 34.01
N ASN A 160 6.89 10.59 33.27
CA ASN A 160 7.36 9.86 32.10
C ASN A 160 7.68 10.84 30.94
N LEU A 161 8.95 10.88 30.52
CA LEU A 161 9.48 11.73 29.47
C LEU A 161 9.73 10.96 28.15
N VAL A 162 9.31 9.70 28.03
CA VAL A 162 9.49 8.88 26.83
C VAL A 162 8.96 9.63 25.60
N GLY A 163 9.83 9.75 24.58
CA GLY A 163 9.50 10.40 23.31
C GLY A 163 9.43 11.93 23.35
N ARG A 164 9.77 12.57 24.48
CA ARG A 164 9.81 14.04 24.59
C ARG A 164 11.24 14.56 24.63
N ARG A 165 11.50 15.63 23.88
CA ARG A 165 12.70 16.46 23.98
C ARG A 165 12.26 17.88 24.25
N ALA A 166 12.36 18.28 25.51
CA ALA A 166 12.14 19.66 25.92
C ALA A 166 13.16 20.00 27.00
N PRO A 167 13.70 21.22 27.03
CA PRO A 167 14.58 21.66 28.11
C PRO A 167 13.84 21.78 29.44
N LEU A 168 12.50 21.74 29.45
CA LEU A 168 11.67 21.84 30.64
C LEU A 168 10.72 20.65 30.72
N CYS A 169 10.55 20.10 31.94
CA CYS A 169 9.56 19.08 32.21
C CYS A 169 8.14 19.67 32.08
N PRO A 170 7.23 19.07 31.29
CA PRO A 170 5.87 19.58 31.10
C PRO A 170 4.97 19.42 32.33
N TYR A 171 5.35 18.57 33.29
CA TYR A 171 4.56 18.29 34.47
C TYR A 171 4.92 19.22 35.64
N CYS A 172 6.22 19.45 35.87
CA CYS A 172 6.70 20.21 37.02
C CYS A 172 7.50 21.47 36.66
N GLY A 173 7.79 21.71 35.37
CA GLY A 173 8.61 22.83 34.92
C GLY A 173 10.11 22.71 35.23
N GLY A 174 10.59 21.59 35.77
CA GLY A 174 12.01 21.39 36.08
C GLY A 174 12.91 21.40 34.84
N ASP A 175 14.11 21.97 34.97
CA ASP A 175 15.10 22.08 33.88
C ASP A 175 15.78 20.73 33.62
N LEU A 176 15.65 20.25 32.38
CA LEU A 176 16.16 18.98 31.90
C LEU A 176 17.43 19.14 31.04
N SER A 177 17.92 20.36 30.83
CA SER A 177 19.04 20.66 29.91
C SER A 177 20.36 19.99 30.29
N GLY A 178 20.56 19.70 31.59
CA GLY A 178 21.73 18.98 32.11
C GLY A 178 21.61 17.45 32.13
N TYR A 179 20.44 16.89 31.78
CA TYR A 179 20.20 15.46 31.85
C TYR A 179 20.21 14.82 30.47
N THR A 180 21.06 13.82 30.26
CA THR A 180 21.01 12.95 29.09
C THR A 180 19.75 12.09 29.17
N LEU A 181 18.71 12.48 28.42
CA LEU A 181 17.49 11.69 28.29
C LEU A 181 17.84 10.36 27.59
N ALA A 182 18.04 9.31 28.37
CA ALA A 182 18.18 7.95 27.86
C ALA A 182 16.86 7.55 27.19
N GLY A 183 16.91 7.20 25.90
CA GLY A 183 15.70 6.81 25.17
C GLY A 183 15.63 7.23 23.70
N GLU A 184 16.75 7.46 23.03
CA GLU A 184 16.76 7.40 21.56
C GLU A 184 16.62 5.94 21.14
N ASN A 185 15.39 5.46 21.03
CA ASN A 185 15.12 4.32 20.17
C ASN A 185 15.06 4.84 18.71
N PRO A 186 15.94 4.36 17.80
CA PRO A 186 15.94 4.77 16.39
C PRO A 186 14.69 4.33 15.60
#